data_AF-A0A7J3DLV9-F1
#
_entry.id   AF-A0A7J3DLV9-F1
#
_cell.length_a   1.000
_cell.length_b   1.000
_cell.length_c   1.000
_cell.angle_alpha   90.00
_cell.angle_beta   90.00
_cell.angle_gamma   90.00
#
_symmetry.space_group_name_H-M   'P 1'
#
loop_
_entity.id
_entity.type
_entity.pdbx_description
1 polymer ?
#
loop_
_entity_poly.entity_id
_entity_poly.type
_entity_poly.pdbx_seq_one_letter_code
_entity_poly.pdbx_strand_id
1 'polypeptide(L)'
;MKTSVREELKSAIQTMKEIVEDRSVPRNIRGAVENAMKKVDKKKLSTVDCSMAIYLLDDISSDINMPSHTRTSIWTAISKLESVKEKIKELE
;
A
#
# COMPACT_ATOMS: atom_id res chain seq x y z
N MET A 1 7.77 -11.96 13.62
CA MET A 1 6.98 -11.69 12.39
C MET A 1 7.14 -12.90 11.47
N LYS A 2 6.07 -13.69 11.27
CA LYS A 2 6.08 -14.88 10.40
C LYS A 2 6.62 -14.51 9.00
N THR A 3 7.39 -15.40 8.37
CA THR A 3 8.01 -15.16 7.05
C THR A 3 6.98 -14.73 5.99
N SER A 4 5.80 -15.36 5.99
CA SER A 4 4.68 -15.03 5.09
C SER A 4 4.21 -13.57 5.18
N VAL A 5 4.16 -12.97 6.39
CA VAL A 5 3.73 -11.57 6.56
C VAL A 5 4.74 -10.61 5.94
N ARG A 6 6.04 -10.91 6.07
CA ARG A 6 7.11 -10.11 5.47
C ARG A 6 7.09 -10.20 3.95
N GLU A 7 6.78 -11.37 3.39
CA GLU A 7 6.70 -11.57 1.94
C GLU A 7 5.52 -10.84 1.32
N GLU A 8 4.33 -10.92 1.93
CA GLU A 8 3.16 -10.18 1.46
C GLU A 8 3.34 -8.67 1.60
N LEU A 9 3.93 -8.22 2.70
CA LEU A 9 4.29 -6.81 2.87
C LEU A 9 5.25 -6.34 1.79
N LYS A 10 6.31 -7.11 1.51
CA LYS A 10 7.25 -6.79 0.43
C LYS A 10 6.55 -6.74 -0.93
N SER A 11 5.63 -7.67 -1.19
CA SER A 11 4.84 -7.68 -2.42
C SER A 11 3.94 -6.44 -2.54
N ALA A 12 3.33 -5.98 -1.45
CA ALA A 12 2.55 -4.75 -1.43
C ALA A 12 3.44 -3.51 -1.67
N ILE A 13 4.59 -3.44 -1.00
CA ILE A 13 5.57 -2.36 -1.18
C ILE A 13 6.09 -2.32 -2.62
N GLN A 14 6.34 -3.47 -3.23
CA GLN A 14 6.79 -3.55 -4.62
C GLN A 14 5.73 -3.02 -5.59
N THR A 15 4.45 -3.40 -5.42
CA THR A 15 3.35 -2.87 -6.22
C THR A 15 3.23 -1.34 -6.07
N MET A 16 3.37 -0.81 -4.84
CA MET A 16 3.35 0.64 -4.62
C MET A 16 4.57 1.34 -5.26
N LYS A 17 5.75 0.71 -5.21
CA LYS A 17 6.98 1.26 -5.81
C LYS A 17 6.87 1.38 -7.32
N GLU A 18 6.29 0.40 -8.00
CA GLU A 18 6.04 0.43 -9.44
C GLU A 18 5.16 1.63 -9.83
N ILE A 19 4.14 1.95 -9.04
CA ILE A 19 3.28 3.13 -9.25
C ILE A 19 4.09 4.43 -9.10
N VAL A 20 4.98 4.51 -8.11
CA VAL A 20 5.80 5.71 -7.85
C VAL A 20 6.84 5.94 -8.95
N GLU A 21 7.36 4.86 -9.54
CA GLU A 21 8.35 4.93 -10.63
C GLU A 21 7.71 5.19 -12.01
N ASP A 22 6.41 4.92 -12.15
CA ASP A 22 5.68 5.13 -13.39
C ASP A 22 5.47 6.63 -13.70
N ARG A 23 6.14 7.10 -14.76
CA ARG A 23 6.06 8.50 -15.21
C ARG A 23 4.72 8.87 -15.87
N SER A 24 3.91 7.89 -16.25
CA SER A 24 2.56 8.11 -16.77
C SER A 24 1.55 8.46 -15.66
N VAL A 25 1.93 8.22 -14.39
CA VAL A 25 1.07 8.49 -13.23
C VAL A 25 1.25 9.94 -12.74
N PRO A 26 0.14 10.69 -12.56
CA PRO A 26 0.15 12.05 -11.99
C PRO A 26 0.93 12.16 -10.67
N ARG A 27 1.58 13.31 -10.46
CA ARG A 27 2.49 13.55 -9.33
C ARG A 27 1.78 13.45 -7.97
N ASN A 28 0.53 13.91 -7.88
CA ASN A 28 -0.29 13.80 -6.67
C ASN A 28 -0.51 12.33 -6.27
N ILE A 29 -0.83 11.47 -7.24
CA ILE A 29 -1.05 10.04 -7.01
C ILE A 29 0.23 9.37 -6.53
N ARG A 30 1.35 9.61 -7.22
CA ARG A 30 2.65 9.09 -6.81
C ARG A 30 3.04 9.54 -5.40
N GLY A 31 2.80 10.81 -5.07
CA GLY A 31 3.06 11.35 -3.74
C GLY A 31 2.22 10.68 -2.64
N ALA A 32 0.94 10.43 -2.89
CA ALA A 32 0.06 9.73 -1.95
C ALA A 32 0.51 8.27 -1.72
N VAL A 33 0.84 7.56 -2.81
CA VAL A 33 1.34 6.17 -2.74
C VAL A 33 2.68 6.11 -2.00
N GLU A 34 3.59 7.04 -2.26
CA GLU A 34 4.86 7.12 -1.54
C GLU A 34 4.66 7.37 -0.03
N ASN A 35 3.68 8.21 0.34
CA ASN A 35 3.32 8.43 1.73
C ASN A 35 2.74 7.16 2.39
N ALA A 36 1.91 6.40 1.67
CA ALA A 36 1.40 5.11 2.14
C ALA A 36 2.53 4.08 2.35
N MET A 37 3.48 3.99 1.42
CA MET A 37 4.67 3.14 1.54
C MET A 37 5.45 3.44 2.82
N LYS A 38 5.70 4.73 3.13
CA LYS A 38 6.42 5.15 4.34
C LYS A 38 5.72 4.76 5.64
N LYS A 39 4.40 4.54 5.64
CA LYS A 39 3.68 4.05 6.82
C LYS A 39 4.03 2.61 7.14
N VAL A 40 4.19 1.78 6.11
CA VAL A 40 4.37 0.33 6.28
C VAL A 40 5.83 -0.12 6.18
N ASP A 41 6.73 0.71 5.64
CA ASP A 41 8.18 0.47 5.61
C ASP A 41 8.83 0.80 6.97
N LYS A 42 8.44 0.05 8.00
CA LYS A 42 8.92 0.22 9.38
C LYS A 42 9.46 -1.11 9.93
N LYS A 43 10.47 -1.01 10.80
CA LYS A 43 11.04 -2.18 11.52
C LYS A 43 10.01 -2.93 12.36
N LYS A 44 9.10 -2.18 13.00
CA LYS A 44 7.95 -2.70 13.74
C LYS A 44 6.70 -2.18 13.05
N LEU A 45 6.03 -3.06 12.34
CA LEU A 45 4.76 -2.77 11.67
C LEU A 45 3.61 -3.08 12.63
N SER A 46 2.67 -2.14 12.76
CA SER A 46 1.44 -2.32 13.54
C SER A 46 0.20 -2.39 12.65
N THR A 47 -0.92 -2.88 13.20
CA THR A 47 -2.23 -2.84 12.54
C THR A 47 -2.68 -1.41 12.22
N VAL A 48 -2.28 -0.45 13.05
CA VAL A 48 -2.54 1.00 12.86
C VAL A 48 -1.79 1.52 11.63
N ASP A 49 -0.52 1.14 11.46
CA ASP A 49 0.28 1.54 10.31
C ASP A 49 -0.32 1.03 8.99
N CYS A 50 -0.75 -0.24 8.96
CA CYS A 50 -1.46 -0.81 7.82
C CYS A 50 -2.76 -0.07 7.52
N SER A 51 -3.56 0.22 8.57
CA SER A 51 -4.83 0.96 8.41
C SER A 51 -4.61 2.37 7.85
N MET A 52 -3.56 3.07 8.31
CA MET A 52 -3.20 4.39 7.76
C MET A 52 -2.78 4.31 6.29
N ALA A 53 -2.00 3.29 5.90
CA ALA A 53 -1.61 3.12 4.50
C ALA A 53 -2.81 2.80 3.60
N ILE A 54 -3.71 1.90 4.04
CA ILE A 54 -4.94 1.57 3.33
C ILE A 54 -5.80 2.83 3.13
N TYR A 55 -6.00 3.63 4.19
CA TYR A 55 -6.77 4.86 4.09
C TYR A 55 -6.20 5.85 3.06
N LEU A 56 -4.87 6.04 3.04
CA LEU A 56 -4.22 6.93 2.06
C LEU A 56 -4.38 6.42 0.62
N LEU A 57 -4.32 5.10 0.42
CA LEU A 57 -4.49 4.47 -0.89
C LEU A 57 -5.94 4.51 -1.36
N ASP A 58 -6.90 4.35 -0.45
CA ASP A 58 -8.33 4.40 -0.74
C ASP A 58 -8.77 5.82 -1.10
N ASP A 59 -8.32 6.82 -0.33
CA ASP A 59 -8.59 8.24 -0.60
C ASP A 59 -8.11 8.66 -2.00
N ILE A 60 -6.86 8.34 -2.35
CA ILE A 60 -6.33 8.68 -3.67
C ILE A 60 -6.97 7.86 -4.79
N SER A 61 -7.53 6.67 -4.52
CA SER A 61 -8.22 5.85 -5.52
C SER A 61 -9.45 6.53 -6.12
N SER A 62 -10.00 7.53 -5.41
CA SER A 62 -11.13 8.35 -5.81
C SER A 62 -10.75 9.55 -6.69
N ASP A 63 -9.46 9.77 -6.98
CA ASP A 63 -9.01 10.87 -7.82
C ASP A 63 -9.54 10.75 -9.26
N ILE A 64 -10.10 11.84 -9.80
CA ILE A 64 -10.67 11.89 -11.15
C ILE A 64 -9.61 11.66 -12.25
N ASN A 65 -8.35 12.01 -11.98
CA ASN A 65 -7.23 11.84 -12.90
C ASN A 65 -6.52 10.49 -12.72
N MET A 66 -7.06 9.57 -11.92
CA MET A 66 -6.49 8.25 -11.68
C MET A 66 -6.51 7.38 -12.96
N PRO A 67 -5.35 6.95 -13.50
CA PRO A 67 -5.34 6.02 -14.63
C PRO A 67 -5.92 4.65 -14.24
N SER A 68 -6.62 4.01 -15.16
CA SER A 68 -7.30 2.72 -14.90
C SER A 68 -6.34 1.62 -14.44
N HIS A 69 -5.15 1.54 -15.04
CA HIS A 69 -4.14 0.56 -14.66
C HIS A 69 -3.62 0.82 -13.23
N THR A 70 -3.39 2.09 -12.88
CA THR A 70 -2.95 2.49 -11.53
C THR A 70 -4.01 2.16 -10.48
N ARG A 71 -5.29 2.37 -10.78
CA ARG A 71 -6.40 2.02 -9.89
C ARG A 71 -6.39 0.53 -9.53
N THR A 72 -6.20 -0.34 -10.52
CA THR A 72 -6.10 -1.79 -10.29
C THR A 72 -4.89 -2.15 -9.44
N SER A 73 -3.74 -1.50 -9.67
CA SER A 73 -2.53 -1.69 -8.86
C SER A 73 -2.72 -1.23 -7.41
N ILE A 74 -3.40 -0.09 -7.20
CA ILE A 74 -3.76 0.41 -5.86
C ILE A 74 -4.66 -0.59 -5.15
N TRP A 75 -5.71 -1.08 -5.82
CA TRP A 75 -6.61 -2.06 -5.23
C TRP A 75 -5.88 -3.35 -4.85
N THR A 76 -4.99 -3.83 -5.72
CA THR A 76 -4.11 -4.97 -5.44
C THR A 76 -3.23 -4.72 -4.21
N ALA A 77 -2.67 -3.52 -4.06
CA ALA A 77 -1.87 -3.15 -2.89
C ALA A 77 -2.71 -3.10 -1.61
N ILE A 78 -3.92 -2.54 -1.67
CA ILE A 78 -4.88 -2.50 -0.54
C ILE A 78 -5.20 -3.92 -0.07
N SER A 79 -5.62 -4.82 -0.96
CA SER A 79 -5.96 -6.20 -0.58
C SER A 79 -4.78 -6.94 0.08
N LYS A 80 -3.55 -6.73 -0.40
CA LYS A 80 -2.35 -7.30 0.23
C LYS A 80 -2.11 -6.70 1.62
N LEU A 81 -2.27 -5.39 1.78
CA LEU A 81 -2.11 -4.71 3.07
C LEU A 81 -3.19 -5.14 4.08
N GLU A 82 -4.42 -5.41 3.63
CA GLU A 82 -5.48 -5.96 4.46
C GLU A 82 -5.15 -7.37 4.96
N SER A 83 -4.66 -8.25 4.08
CA SER A 83 -4.16 -9.58 4.47
C SER A 83 -3.03 -9.48 5.51
N VAL A 84 -2.07 -8.58 5.29
CA VAL A 84 -0.98 -8.32 6.24
C VAL A 84 -1.53 -7.83 7.59
N LYS A 85 -2.49 -6.89 7.58
CA LYS A 85 -3.12 -6.36 8.78
C LYS A 85 -3.80 -7.46 9.60
N GLU A 86 -4.59 -8.33 8.96
CA GLU A 86 -5.30 -9.41 9.66
C GLU A 86 -4.32 -10.40 10.28
N LYS A 87 -3.26 -10.77 9.56
CA LYS A 87 -2.21 -11.65 10.09
C LYS A 87 -1.41 -11.03 11.24
N ILE A 88 -1.24 -9.71 11.28
CA ILE A 88 -0.63 -9.04 12.43
C ILE A 88 -1.55 -9.11 13.63
N LYS A 89 -2.86 -8.87 13.43
CA LYS A 89 -3.87 -8.93 14.47
C LYS A 89 -4.01 -10.33 15.09
N GLU A 90 -3.87 -11.40 14.32
CA GLU A 90 -3.85 -12.78 14.82
C GLU A 90 -2.59 -13.12 15.67
N LEU A 91 -1.56 -12.28 15.64
CA LEU A 91 -0.30 -12.47 16.37
C LEU A 91 -0.23 -11.66 17.67
N GLU A 92 -1.20 -10.76 17.91
CA GLU A 92 -1.38 -10.01 19.15
C GLU A 92 -2.25 -10.81 20.14
#